data_AF-A0A2Z6QSG3-F1
#
_entry.id   AF-A0A2Z6QSG3-F1
#
_cell.length_a   1.000
_cell.length_b   1.000
_cell.length_c   1.000
_cell.angle_alpha   90.00
_cell.angle_beta   90.00
_cell.angle_gamma   90.00
#
_symmetry.space_group_name_H-M   'P 1'
#
loop_
_entity.id
_entity.type
_entity.pdbx_description
1 polymer ?
#
loop_
_entity_poly.entity_id
_entity_poly.type
_entity_poly.pdbx_seq_one_letter_code
_entity_poly.pdbx_strand_id
1 'polypeptide(L)'
;MKQYDEERWYNLLNSLKKEKNYCTMINKFISNDSKIKFINNNNNNMKKVNYLDIPCYISNSKFSLPKKDEHSNLLNVYHIDLASVIVTKALDIQPNDIILDLCAAPGGKSLAILQRLLNNNEQIDSKNKGRGILIANEVNNKRFHRLLQVIKSYIPFKYHQHQIKLVKNSPIEKYCYDKILVDAPCSSERHLINNQKELLMWKESRSKNFSKKQYNILLGAVKALKVNGILVYSTCSISNLENDHVIKKILENSWVKLKVIKRKYGWEIGEETEFGWIILPDKCDGWGPMYFSILKRIEVENFEKKEIISL
;
A
#
# COMPACT_ATOMS: atom_id res chain seq x y z
N MET A 1 6.81 5.06 26.41
CA MET A 1 7.86 6.07 26.62
C MET A 1 9.26 5.66 26.14
N LYS A 2 9.50 4.53 25.44
CA LYS A 2 10.85 4.19 24.93
C LYS A 2 11.15 4.69 23.50
N GLN A 3 10.12 5.01 22.71
CA GLN A 3 10.25 5.37 21.29
C GLN A 3 9.90 6.83 20.98
N TYR A 4 8.93 7.39 21.71
CA TYR A 4 8.53 8.78 21.63
C TYR A 4 8.71 9.38 23.02
N ASP A 5 9.27 10.59 23.08
CA ASP A 5 9.32 11.40 24.31
C ASP A 5 7.91 11.69 24.84
N GLU A 6 7.83 12.19 26.08
CA GLU A 6 6.55 12.37 26.76
C GLU A 6 5.61 13.36 26.04
N GLU A 7 6.15 14.49 25.61
CA GLU A 7 5.39 15.54 24.93
C GLU A 7 4.86 15.04 23.58
N ARG A 8 5.74 14.41 22.78
CA ARG A 8 5.36 13.82 21.49
C ARG A 8 4.34 12.71 21.67
N TRP A 9 4.51 11.85 22.67
CA TRP A 9 3.54 10.79 22.94
C TRP A 9 2.17 11.35 23.30
N TYR A 10 2.10 12.40 24.12
CA TYR A 10 0.84 13.05 24.47
C TYR A 10 0.11 13.58 23.23
N ASN A 11 0.82 14.30 22.35
CA ASN A 11 0.25 14.85 21.12
C ASN A 11 -0.18 13.74 20.14
N LEU A 12 0.62 12.70 19.97
CA LEU A 12 0.33 11.55 19.14
C LEU A 12 -0.91 10.79 19.64
N LEU A 13 -0.99 10.49 20.94
CA LEU A 13 -2.11 9.78 21.53
C LEU A 13 -3.42 10.55 21.34
N ASN A 14 -3.41 11.87 21.56
CA ASN A 14 -4.57 12.71 21.32
C ASN A 14 -5.00 12.68 19.86
N SER A 15 -4.04 12.73 18.93
CA SER A 15 -4.32 12.69 17.49
C SER A 15 -4.80 11.31 17.01
N LEU A 16 -4.38 10.22 17.65
CA LEU A 16 -4.86 8.86 17.39
C LEU A 16 -6.33 8.65 17.80
N LYS A 17 -6.80 9.39 18.83
CA LYS A 17 -8.19 9.36 19.30
C LYS A 17 -9.14 10.25 18.50
N LYS A 18 -8.62 11.31 17.85
CA LYS A 18 -9.43 12.20 17.02
C LYS A 18 -9.95 11.51 15.75
N GLU A 19 -11.09 11.98 15.26
CA GLU A 19 -11.59 11.60 13.93
C GLU A 19 -10.56 11.93 12.84
N LYS A 20 -10.57 11.12 11.77
CA LYS A 20 -9.66 11.29 10.65
C LYS A 20 -10.19 12.37 9.70
N ASN A 21 -9.25 13.08 9.08
CA ASN A 21 -9.52 13.76 7.83
C ASN A 21 -9.96 12.75 6.76
N TYR A 22 -10.79 13.22 5.84
CA TYR A 22 -11.39 12.39 4.81
C TYR A 22 -10.61 12.56 3.52
N CYS A 23 -10.19 11.44 2.92
CA CYS A 23 -9.55 11.42 1.61
C CYS A 23 -10.36 10.50 0.69
N THR A 24 -10.50 10.94 -0.56
CA THR A 24 -11.17 10.17 -1.59
C THR A 24 -10.36 10.19 -2.88
N MET A 25 -10.33 9.05 -3.55
CA MET A 25 -9.71 8.85 -4.84
C MET A 25 -10.80 8.75 -5.90
N ILE A 26 -10.77 9.62 -6.92
CA ILE A 26 -11.69 9.55 -8.06
C ILE A 26 -11.30 8.38 -8.94
N ASN A 27 -12.29 7.59 -9.35
CA ASN A 27 -12.11 6.50 -10.30
C ASN A 27 -11.83 7.07 -11.70
N LYS A 28 -10.69 6.73 -12.30
CA LYS A 28 -10.34 7.25 -13.63
C LYS A 28 -11.18 6.64 -14.77
N PHE A 29 -11.81 5.50 -14.53
CA PHE A 29 -12.57 4.73 -15.53
C PHE A 29 -14.01 5.21 -15.73
N ILE A 30 -14.48 6.19 -14.96
CA ILE A 30 -15.81 6.80 -15.12
C ILE A 30 -15.80 7.99 -16.09
N SER A 31 -16.99 8.37 -16.56
CA SER A 31 -17.19 9.54 -17.44
C SER A 31 -16.70 10.86 -16.81
N ASN A 32 -16.34 11.83 -17.65
CA ASN A 32 -15.94 13.16 -17.17
C ASN A 32 -17.10 13.88 -16.46
N ASP A 33 -18.33 13.70 -16.94
CA ASP A 33 -19.53 14.29 -16.32
C ASP A 33 -19.72 13.78 -14.88
N SER A 34 -19.54 12.47 -14.64
CA SER A 34 -19.57 11.91 -13.28
C SER A 34 -18.46 12.47 -12.38
N LYS A 35 -17.27 12.75 -12.93
CA LYS A 35 -16.17 13.38 -12.17
C LYS A 35 -16.55 14.81 -11.78
N ILE A 36 -17.05 15.60 -12.73
CA ILE A 36 -17.47 17.00 -12.51
C ILE A 36 -18.61 17.06 -11.51
N LYS A 37 -19.63 16.19 -11.66
CA LYS A 37 -20.77 16.10 -10.73
C LYS A 37 -20.33 15.78 -9.31
N PHE A 38 -19.36 14.88 -9.12
CA PHE A 38 -18.80 14.60 -7.80
C PHE A 38 -18.08 15.82 -7.21
N ILE A 39 -17.23 16.48 -7.99
CA ILE A 39 -16.47 17.66 -7.56
C ILE A 39 -17.42 18.79 -7.17
N ASN A 40 -18.39 19.13 -8.03
CA ASN A 40 -19.36 20.20 -7.78
C ASN A 40 -20.19 19.96 -6.51
N ASN A 41 -20.61 18.72 -6.26
CA ASN A 41 -21.37 18.36 -5.05
C ASN A 41 -20.56 18.49 -3.75
N ASN A 42 -19.23 18.53 -3.82
CA ASN A 42 -18.34 18.57 -2.66
C ASN A 42 -17.42 19.82 -2.64
N ASN A 43 -17.66 20.79 -3.54
CA ASN A 43 -16.72 21.87 -3.85
C ASN A 43 -16.38 22.78 -2.65
N ASN A 44 -17.33 22.99 -1.73
CA ASN A 44 -17.19 24.03 -0.71
C ASN A 44 -16.08 23.77 0.34
N ASN A 45 -15.52 22.56 0.44
CA ASN A 45 -14.50 22.23 1.47
C ASN A 45 -13.43 21.20 1.01
N MET A 46 -13.30 20.97 -0.28
CA MET A 46 -12.42 19.93 -0.81
C MET A 46 -11.14 20.51 -1.43
N LYS A 47 -9.98 19.93 -1.12
CA LYS A 47 -8.68 20.29 -1.71
C LYS A 47 -8.10 19.13 -2.49
N LYS A 48 -7.63 19.36 -3.72
CA LYS A 48 -6.90 18.36 -4.49
C LYS A 48 -5.50 18.16 -3.90
N VAL A 49 -5.04 16.91 -3.84
CA VAL A 49 -3.68 16.59 -3.41
C VAL A 49 -2.76 16.60 -4.63
N ASN A 50 -2.07 17.72 -4.86
CA ASN A 50 -1.34 17.98 -6.10
C ASN A 50 -0.09 17.11 -6.30
N TYR A 51 0.50 16.60 -5.23
CA TYR A 51 1.67 15.74 -5.30
C TYR A 51 1.32 14.28 -5.64
N LEU A 52 0.04 13.91 -5.72
CA LEU A 52 -0.39 12.59 -6.18
C LEU A 52 -0.68 12.60 -7.70
N ASP A 53 -0.26 11.51 -8.34
CA ASP A 53 -0.41 11.23 -9.77
C ASP A 53 -1.81 10.66 -10.14
N ILE A 54 -2.55 10.22 -9.13
CA ILE A 54 -3.97 9.85 -9.25
C ILE A 54 -4.84 10.92 -8.59
N PRO A 55 -6.07 11.17 -9.08
CA PRO A 55 -6.92 12.26 -8.61
C PRO A 55 -7.45 11.96 -7.20
N CYS A 56 -6.73 12.45 -6.19
CA CYS A 56 -7.11 12.38 -4.79
C CYS A 56 -7.49 13.76 -4.25
N TYR A 57 -8.48 13.77 -3.37
CA TYR A 57 -8.98 14.97 -2.73
C TYR A 57 -9.18 14.74 -1.24
N ILE A 58 -8.91 15.78 -0.46
CA ILE A 58 -9.03 15.78 0.99
C ILE A 58 -10.06 16.80 1.46
N SER A 59 -10.71 16.50 2.58
CA SER A 59 -11.66 17.38 3.25
C SER A 59 -11.66 17.12 4.75
N ASN A 60 -12.01 18.15 5.53
CA ASN A 60 -12.27 18.04 6.96
C ASN A 60 -13.68 17.47 7.23
N SER A 61 -14.53 17.39 6.21
CA SER A 61 -15.88 16.82 6.27
C SER A 61 -15.98 15.53 5.44
N LYS A 62 -16.95 14.68 5.81
CA LYS A 62 -17.24 13.43 5.10
C LYS A 62 -17.64 13.73 3.65
N PHE A 63 -17.07 12.98 2.72
CA PHE A 63 -17.51 12.98 1.33
C PHE A 63 -18.84 12.24 1.17
N SER A 64 -19.57 12.59 0.10
CA SER A 64 -20.73 11.81 -0.32
C SER A 64 -20.34 10.36 -0.63
N LEU A 65 -21.23 9.41 -0.30
CA LEU A 65 -21.03 7.99 -0.57
C LEU A 65 -20.73 7.71 -2.06
N PRO A 66 -19.97 6.65 -2.39
CA PRO A 66 -19.71 6.25 -3.76
C PRO A 66 -21.02 5.98 -4.51
N LYS A 67 -21.12 6.52 -5.73
CA LYS A 67 -22.26 6.32 -6.63
C LYS A 67 -21.79 5.68 -7.93
N LYS A 68 -22.68 4.92 -8.57
CA LYS A 68 -22.42 4.36 -9.88
C LYS A 68 -22.49 5.45 -10.95
N ASP A 69 -21.51 5.46 -11.83
CA ASP A 69 -21.53 6.23 -13.07
C ASP A 69 -22.51 5.58 -14.06
N GLU A 70 -23.35 6.40 -14.69
CA GLU A 70 -24.44 5.94 -15.56
C GLU A 70 -23.92 5.21 -16.81
N HIS A 71 -22.77 5.62 -17.34
CA HIS A 71 -22.20 5.04 -18.56
C HIS A 71 -21.42 3.74 -18.30
N SER A 72 -20.54 3.74 -17.30
CA SER A 72 -19.65 2.59 -17.03
C SER A 72 -20.23 1.59 -16.01
N ASN A 73 -21.26 1.97 -15.25
CA ASN A 73 -21.79 1.21 -14.10
C ASN A 73 -20.75 0.95 -12.99
N LEU A 74 -19.62 1.67 -13.01
CA LEU A 74 -18.56 1.62 -12.00
C LEU A 74 -18.79 2.67 -10.92
N LEU A 75 -18.30 2.43 -9.71
CA LEU A 75 -18.32 3.41 -8.63
C LEU A 75 -17.36 4.57 -8.92
N ASN A 76 -17.83 5.79 -8.71
CA ASN A 76 -17.14 7.03 -9.08
C ASN A 76 -15.95 7.39 -8.19
N VAL A 77 -15.99 7.07 -6.90
CA VAL A 77 -14.93 7.42 -5.94
C VAL A 77 -14.73 6.33 -4.90
N TYR A 78 -13.50 6.19 -4.40
CA TYR A 78 -13.16 5.30 -3.30
C TYR A 78 -12.63 6.11 -2.13
N HIS A 79 -13.20 5.94 -0.94
CA HIS A 79 -12.70 6.59 0.28
C HIS A 79 -11.53 5.79 0.85
N ILE A 80 -10.38 6.46 1.04
CA ILE A 80 -9.13 5.82 1.43
C ILE A 80 -8.29 6.79 2.25
N ASP A 81 -7.53 6.27 3.20
CA ASP A 81 -6.55 7.08 3.95
C ASP A 81 -5.46 7.59 3.00
N LEU A 82 -5.15 8.89 3.06
CA LEU A 82 -4.16 9.52 2.18
C LEU A 82 -2.80 8.82 2.27
N ALA A 83 -2.42 8.40 3.48
CA ALA A 83 -1.15 7.71 3.70
C ALA A 83 -1.08 6.37 2.95
N SER A 84 -2.21 5.67 2.78
CA SER A 84 -2.26 4.45 1.96
C SER A 84 -2.03 4.74 0.47
N VAL A 85 -2.48 5.89 -0.03
CA VAL A 85 -2.22 6.28 -1.43
C VAL A 85 -0.75 6.63 -1.62
N ILE A 86 -0.13 7.32 -0.67
CA ILE A 86 1.31 7.64 -0.69
C ILE A 86 2.15 6.35 -0.73
N VAL A 87 1.81 5.33 0.07
CA VAL A 87 2.47 4.01 0.02
C VAL A 87 2.45 3.43 -1.40
N THR A 88 1.32 3.50 -2.10
CA THR A 88 1.24 3.00 -3.49
C THR A 88 1.98 3.87 -4.50
N LYS A 89 2.14 5.18 -4.23
CA LYS A 89 2.98 6.07 -5.02
C LYS A 89 4.46 5.70 -4.88
N ALA A 90 4.89 5.30 -3.69
CA ALA A 90 6.27 4.89 -3.40
C ALA A 90 6.74 3.65 -4.18
N LEU A 91 5.83 2.87 -4.78
CA LEU A 91 6.18 1.76 -5.68
C LEU A 91 6.79 2.25 -7.00
N ASP A 92 6.56 3.51 -7.38
CA ASP A 92 7.05 4.09 -8.64
C ASP A 92 6.67 3.23 -9.86
N ILE A 93 5.36 3.01 -9.99
CA ILE A 93 4.76 2.09 -10.97
C ILE A 93 4.98 2.62 -12.38
N GLN A 94 5.55 1.77 -13.22
CA GLN A 94 5.74 2.01 -14.64
C GLN A 94 4.71 1.22 -15.46
N PRO A 95 4.41 1.67 -16.71
CA PRO A 95 3.69 0.84 -17.65
C PRO A 95 4.39 -0.53 -17.80
N ASN A 96 3.59 -1.59 -17.90
CA ASN A 96 4.06 -2.98 -18.07
C ASN A 96 4.69 -3.66 -16.86
N ASP A 97 4.75 -3.01 -15.69
CA ASP A 97 5.19 -3.67 -14.46
C ASP A 97 4.33 -4.89 -14.13
N ILE A 98 4.97 -5.98 -13.70
CA ILE A 98 4.32 -7.10 -13.04
C ILE A 98 4.38 -6.84 -11.52
N ILE A 99 3.22 -6.54 -10.94
CA ILE A 99 3.08 -6.08 -9.57
C ILE A 99 2.44 -7.16 -8.70
N LEU A 100 3.02 -7.43 -7.53
CA LEU A 100 2.40 -8.25 -6.49
C LEU A 100 1.94 -7.39 -5.32
N ASP A 101 0.65 -7.43 -5.00
CA ASP A 101 0.10 -6.97 -3.72
C ASP A 101 -0.11 -8.20 -2.81
N LEU A 102 0.82 -8.40 -1.86
CA LEU A 102 0.91 -9.65 -1.12
C LEU A 102 -0.16 -9.78 -0.01
N CYS A 103 -0.74 -8.66 0.43
CA CYS A 103 -1.72 -8.58 1.53
C CYS A 103 -2.87 -7.64 1.12
N ALA A 104 -3.53 -7.96 0.01
CA ALA A 104 -4.29 -7.01 -0.78
C ALA A 104 -5.61 -6.53 -0.17
N ALA A 105 -6.27 -7.31 0.67
CA ALA A 105 -7.59 -6.92 1.16
C ALA A 105 -7.52 -5.82 2.23
N PRO A 106 -8.45 -4.86 2.24
CA PRO A 106 -9.74 -4.88 1.56
C PRO A 106 -9.73 -4.46 0.08
N GLY A 107 -8.58 -4.08 -0.50
CA GLY A 107 -8.43 -3.79 -1.93
C GLY A 107 -8.22 -2.33 -2.28
N GLY A 108 -8.19 -1.41 -1.31
CA GLY A 108 -7.98 0.02 -1.58
C GLY A 108 -6.61 0.34 -2.17
N LYS A 109 -5.53 -0.26 -1.65
CA LYS A 109 -4.18 -0.11 -2.21
C LYS A 109 -4.05 -0.82 -3.56
N SER A 110 -4.63 -2.01 -3.71
CA SER A 110 -4.72 -2.71 -5.01
C SER A 110 -5.45 -1.86 -6.07
N LEU A 111 -6.55 -1.20 -5.69
CA LEU A 111 -7.26 -0.28 -6.56
C LEU A 111 -6.40 0.94 -6.94
N ALA A 112 -5.68 1.53 -5.98
CA ALA A 112 -4.76 2.64 -6.24
C ALA A 112 -3.56 2.23 -7.13
N ILE A 113 -3.09 0.98 -7.02
CA ILE A 113 -2.11 0.39 -7.94
C ILE A 113 -2.69 0.30 -9.36
N LEU A 114 -3.90 -0.25 -9.53
CA LEU A 114 -4.56 -0.37 -10.84
C LEU A 114 -4.88 0.98 -11.49
N GLN A 115 -5.22 1.98 -10.66
CA GLN A 115 -5.39 3.37 -11.09
C GLN A 115 -4.11 4.00 -11.64
N ARG A 116 -2.93 3.44 -11.36
CA ARG A 116 -1.65 3.84 -11.99
C ARG A 116 -1.29 2.94 -13.16
N LEU A 117 -1.44 1.63 -12.97
CA LEU A 117 -0.94 0.60 -13.88
C LEU A 117 -1.71 0.52 -15.21
N LEU A 118 -3.04 0.65 -15.19
CA LEU A 118 -3.89 0.38 -16.35
C LEU A 118 -4.08 1.62 -17.23
N ASN A 119 -3.92 1.54 -18.54
CA ASN A 119 -4.17 2.69 -19.42
C ASN A 119 -5.57 2.64 -20.05
N ASN A 120 -6.32 3.75 -20.01
CA ASN A 120 -7.67 3.81 -20.58
C ASN A 120 -7.69 3.65 -22.11
N ASN A 121 -6.58 4.02 -22.78
CA ASN A 121 -6.49 4.21 -24.22
C ASN A 121 -5.79 3.07 -24.97
N GLU A 122 -5.45 1.96 -24.29
CA GLU A 122 -4.90 0.81 -25.00
C GLU A 122 -6.00 0.15 -25.82
N GLN A 123 -5.97 0.40 -27.14
CA GLN A 123 -6.55 -0.52 -28.11
C GLN A 123 -5.87 -1.86 -27.88
N ILE A 124 -6.68 -2.90 -27.69
CA ILE A 124 -6.21 -4.26 -27.45
C ILE A 124 -5.67 -4.77 -28.79
N ASP A 125 -4.47 -4.35 -29.17
CA ASP A 125 -3.80 -4.94 -30.32
C ASP A 125 -3.45 -6.39 -30.00
N SER A 126 -3.82 -7.27 -30.92
CA SER A 126 -3.78 -8.73 -30.82
C SER A 126 -2.37 -9.32 -30.65
N LYS A 127 -1.32 -8.50 -30.53
CA LYS A 127 0.10 -8.90 -30.50
C LYS A 127 0.78 -8.87 -29.13
N ASN A 128 0.03 -8.73 -28.03
CA ASN A 128 0.41 -9.12 -26.64
C ASN A 128 1.90 -8.97 -26.26
N LYS A 129 2.48 -7.77 -26.42
CA LYS A 129 3.75 -7.41 -25.76
C LYS A 129 3.55 -6.13 -24.96
N GLY A 130 3.59 -6.26 -23.63
CA GLY A 130 3.53 -5.14 -22.69
C GLY A 130 2.10 -4.78 -22.25
N ARG A 131 1.59 -5.49 -21.23
CA ARG A 131 0.48 -5.01 -20.40
C ARG A 131 0.87 -5.19 -18.95
N GLY A 132 0.72 -4.14 -18.14
CA GLY A 132 0.96 -4.22 -16.70
C GLY A 132 -0.01 -5.20 -16.05
N ILE A 133 0.47 -6.02 -15.13
CA ILE A 133 -0.34 -7.05 -14.44
C ILE A 133 -0.27 -6.83 -12.94
N LEU A 134 -1.43 -6.84 -12.27
CA LEU A 134 -1.52 -6.94 -10.82
C LEU A 134 -1.89 -8.35 -10.39
N ILE A 135 -1.06 -8.95 -9.54
CA ILE A 135 -1.38 -10.14 -8.77
C ILE A 135 -1.73 -9.65 -7.36
N ALA A 136 -2.96 -9.88 -6.91
CA ALA A 136 -3.42 -9.45 -5.59
C ALA A 136 -3.80 -10.67 -4.74
N ASN A 137 -3.09 -10.86 -3.62
CA ASN A 137 -3.22 -12.01 -2.74
C ASN A 137 -3.98 -11.67 -1.46
N GLU A 138 -4.96 -12.50 -1.11
CA GLU A 138 -5.58 -12.51 0.23
C GLU A 138 -5.98 -13.94 0.61
N VAL A 139 -5.34 -14.47 1.65
CA VAL A 139 -5.55 -15.84 2.14
C VAL A 139 -6.86 -16.00 2.91
N ASN A 140 -7.36 -14.94 3.55
CA ASN A 140 -8.59 -14.99 4.32
C ASN A 140 -9.81 -14.85 3.39
N ASN A 141 -10.65 -15.90 3.31
CA ASN A 141 -11.82 -15.91 2.43
C ASN A 141 -12.76 -14.71 2.58
N LYS A 142 -13.11 -14.30 3.82
CA LYS A 142 -14.02 -13.17 4.05
C LYS A 142 -13.41 -11.86 3.53
N ARG A 143 -12.12 -11.64 3.77
CA ARG A 143 -11.40 -10.46 3.27
C ARG A 143 -11.21 -10.51 1.76
N PHE A 144 -10.96 -11.70 1.19
CA PHE A 144 -10.86 -11.90 -0.25
C PHE A 144 -12.15 -11.49 -0.98
N HIS A 145 -13.32 -11.82 -0.44
CA HIS A 145 -14.58 -11.39 -1.04
C HIS A 145 -14.73 -9.87 -1.08
N ARG A 146 -14.21 -9.15 -0.05
CA ARG A 146 -14.17 -7.68 -0.06
C ARG A 146 -13.24 -7.15 -1.16
N LEU A 147 -12.04 -7.72 -1.28
CA LEU A 147 -11.11 -7.41 -2.38
C LEU A 147 -11.78 -7.61 -3.75
N LEU A 148 -12.40 -8.77 -3.96
CA LEU A 148 -13.11 -9.08 -5.21
C LEU A 148 -14.23 -8.07 -5.50
N GLN A 149 -15.02 -7.67 -4.50
CA GLN A 149 -16.07 -6.67 -4.64
C GLN A 149 -15.50 -5.30 -5.03
N VAL A 150 -14.39 -4.88 -4.43
CA VAL A 150 -13.71 -3.62 -4.81
C VAL A 150 -13.26 -3.69 -6.27
N ILE A 151 -12.57 -4.76 -6.69
CA ILE A 151 -12.13 -4.88 -8.08
C ILE A 151 -13.32 -4.87 -9.05
N LYS A 152 -14.40 -5.61 -8.77
CA LYS A 152 -15.62 -5.64 -9.60
C LYS A 152 -16.37 -4.31 -9.66
N SER A 153 -16.34 -3.52 -8.59
CA SER A 153 -17.12 -2.28 -8.53
C SER A 153 -16.40 -1.08 -9.15
N TYR A 154 -15.07 -1.14 -9.27
CA TYR A 154 -14.27 0.02 -9.68
C TYR A 154 -13.49 -0.18 -10.98
N ILE A 155 -13.26 -1.42 -11.44
CA ILE A 155 -12.43 -1.70 -12.62
C ILE A 155 -13.28 -2.24 -13.78
N PRO A 156 -13.13 -1.70 -15.01
CA PRO A 156 -13.79 -2.23 -16.20
C PRO A 156 -13.52 -3.72 -16.42
N PHE A 157 -14.55 -4.48 -16.81
CA PHE A 157 -14.49 -5.94 -16.97
C PHE A 157 -13.37 -6.40 -17.91
N LYS A 158 -13.04 -5.63 -18.95
CA LYS A 158 -11.98 -5.95 -19.92
C LYS A 158 -10.61 -6.25 -19.29
N TYR A 159 -10.32 -5.69 -18.11
CA TYR A 159 -9.05 -5.90 -17.42
C TYR A 159 -9.00 -7.15 -16.52
N HIS A 160 -10.16 -7.69 -16.13
CA HIS A 160 -10.26 -8.73 -15.10
C HIS A 160 -9.62 -10.06 -15.52
N GLN A 161 -9.63 -10.37 -16.81
CA GLN A 161 -9.12 -11.65 -17.32
C GLN A 161 -7.61 -11.63 -17.59
N HIS A 162 -7.05 -10.48 -17.97
CA HIS A 162 -5.70 -10.42 -18.54
C HIS A 162 -4.69 -9.63 -17.71
N GLN A 163 -5.14 -8.69 -16.88
CA GLN A 163 -4.26 -7.77 -16.14
C GLN A 163 -4.46 -7.84 -14.63
N ILE A 164 -5.40 -8.64 -14.15
CA ILE A 164 -5.67 -8.80 -12.72
C ILE A 164 -5.78 -10.27 -12.38
N LYS A 165 -4.92 -10.75 -11.49
CA LYS A 165 -4.96 -12.12 -10.95
C LYS A 165 -5.23 -12.05 -9.46
N LEU A 166 -6.42 -12.47 -9.04
CA LEU A 166 -6.78 -12.58 -7.63
C LEU A 166 -6.45 -13.98 -7.12
N VAL A 167 -5.65 -14.06 -6.07
CA VAL A 167 -5.17 -15.34 -5.53
C VAL A 167 -5.42 -15.44 -4.02
N LYS A 168 -5.52 -16.68 -3.54
CA LYS A 168 -5.75 -17.01 -2.11
C LYS A 168 -4.59 -17.80 -1.50
N ASN A 169 -3.52 -18.00 -2.26
CA ASN A 169 -2.31 -18.69 -1.88
C ASN A 169 -1.13 -17.73 -2.05
N SER A 170 -0.04 -17.98 -1.33
CA SER A 170 1.17 -17.15 -1.43
C SER A 170 1.80 -17.30 -2.83
N PRO A 171 1.64 -16.35 -3.76
CA PRO A 171 2.03 -16.52 -5.16
C PRO A 171 3.52 -16.20 -5.34
N ILE A 172 4.36 -16.81 -4.51
CA ILE A 172 5.80 -16.57 -4.45
C ILE A 172 6.46 -17.40 -5.55
N GLU A 173 6.31 -16.91 -6.78
CA GLU A 173 7.13 -17.35 -7.90
C GLU A 173 8.47 -16.60 -7.84
N LYS A 174 9.59 -17.33 -7.92
CA LYS A 174 10.92 -16.73 -7.77
C LYS A 174 11.18 -15.73 -8.89
N TYR A 175 11.50 -14.49 -8.52
CA TYR A 175 12.01 -13.44 -9.42
C TYR A 175 11.05 -13.07 -10.57
N CYS A 176 9.74 -13.03 -10.28
CA CYS A 176 8.71 -12.76 -11.28
C CYS A 176 8.17 -11.33 -11.25
N TYR A 177 8.42 -10.56 -10.19
CA TYR A 177 7.75 -9.28 -9.97
C TYR A 177 8.73 -8.11 -10.07
N ASP A 178 8.36 -7.11 -10.87
CA ASP A 178 9.06 -5.84 -10.99
C ASP A 178 8.82 -4.98 -9.75
N LYS A 179 7.59 -5.04 -9.22
CA LYS A 179 7.17 -4.30 -8.02
C LYS A 179 6.44 -5.21 -7.04
N ILE A 180 6.67 -5.03 -5.74
CA ILE A 180 5.95 -5.77 -4.70
C ILE A 180 5.50 -4.81 -3.60
N LEU A 181 4.22 -4.85 -3.25
CA LEU A 181 3.67 -4.22 -2.07
C LEU A 181 3.47 -5.28 -0.97
N VAL A 182 4.03 -5.00 0.21
CA VAL A 182 3.80 -5.75 1.44
C VAL A 182 3.15 -4.81 2.46
N ASP A 183 1.83 -4.63 2.36
CA ASP A 183 1.04 -3.94 3.38
C ASP A 183 0.71 -4.92 4.51
N ALA A 184 1.66 -5.07 5.44
CA ALA A 184 1.68 -6.21 6.33
C ALA A 184 0.62 -6.10 7.44
N PRO A 185 0.00 -7.23 7.84
CA PRO A 185 -0.84 -7.25 9.03
C PRO A 185 -0.01 -6.83 10.26
N CYS A 186 -0.55 -5.90 11.04
CA CYS A 186 0.17 -5.27 12.15
C CYS A 186 -0.74 -5.01 13.34
N SER A 187 -0.16 -4.52 14.43
CA SER A 187 -0.85 -4.15 15.67
C SER A 187 -2.00 -3.15 15.49
N SER A 188 -1.90 -2.25 14.51
CA SER A 188 -2.90 -1.23 14.14
C SER A 188 -3.33 -0.34 15.31
N GLU A 189 -2.41 0.39 15.97
CA GLU A 189 -2.68 1.07 17.25
C GLU A 189 -3.87 2.02 17.22
N ARG A 190 -4.10 2.74 16.11
CA ARG A 190 -5.27 3.60 15.99
C ARG A 190 -6.58 2.81 16.10
N HIS A 191 -6.67 1.64 15.47
CA HIS A 191 -7.84 0.76 15.58
C HIS A 191 -7.95 0.16 16.99
N LEU A 192 -6.83 -0.29 17.55
CA LEU A 192 -6.75 -0.84 18.90
C LEU A 192 -7.27 0.14 19.96
N ILE A 193 -6.82 1.41 19.94
CA ILE A 193 -7.20 2.43 20.93
C ILE A 193 -8.70 2.77 20.84
N ASN A 194 -9.28 2.72 19.64
CA ASN A 194 -10.68 3.03 19.42
C ASN A 194 -11.61 1.80 19.56
N ASN A 195 -11.07 0.62 19.84
CA ASN A 195 -11.83 -0.61 20.03
C ASN A 195 -11.60 -1.17 21.44
N GLN A 196 -12.56 -0.89 22.34
CA GLN A 196 -12.47 -1.28 23.75
C GLN A 196 -12.23 -2.79 23.96
N LYS A 197 -12.85 -3.65 23.15
CA LYS A 197 -12.67 -5.11 23.26
C LYS A 197 -11.24 -5.53 22.90
N GLU A 198 -10.69 -4.99 21.81
CA GLU A 198 -9.32 -5.31 21.42
C GLU A 198 -8.29 -4.75 22.39
N LEU A 199 -8.55 -3.57 22.96
CA LEU A 199 -7.68 -2.95 23.96
C LEU A 199 -7.59 -3.80 25.23
N LEU A 200 -8.71 -4.34 25.72
CA LEU A 200 -8.72 -5.26 26.88
C LEU A 200 -7.96 -6.57 26.63
N MET A 201 -7.88 -7.01 25.37
CA MET A 201 -7.13 -8.21 24.97
C MET A 201 -5.66 -7.93 24.63
N TRP A 202 -5.21 -6.68 24.73
CA TRP A 202 -3.86 -6.31 24.36
C TRP A 202 -2.81 -6.93 25.28
N LYS A 203 -1.68 -7.32 24.70
CA LYS A 203 -0.52 -7.87 25.41
C LYS A 203 0.76 -7.26 24.83
N GLU A 204 1.77 -7.05 25.66
CA GLU A 204 3.07 -6.51 25.22
C GLU A 204 3.73 -7.36 24.12
N SER A 205 3.48 -8.68 24.13
CA SER A 205 3.97 -9.61 23.11
C SER A 205 3.32 -9.42 21.73
N ARG A 206 2.23 -8.64 21.60
CA ARG A 206 1.48 -8.45 20.35
C ARG A 206 2.37 -7.94 19.23
N SER A 207 3.08 -6.83 19.43
CA SER A 207 3.97 -6.26 18.40
C SER A 207 5.17 -7.17 18.10
N LYS A 208 5.70 -7.90 19.08
CA LYS A 208 6.75 -8.91 18.85
C LYS A 208 6.26 -10.05 17.95
N ASN A 209 5.02 -10.51 18.15
CA ASN A 209 4.42 -11.56 17.34
C ASN A 209 4.11 -11.08 15.91
N PHE A 210 3.61 -9.86 15.76
CA PHE A 210 3.41 -9.25 14.45
C PHE A 210 4.72 -9.05 13.70
N SER A 211 5.76 -8.52 14.37
CA SER A 211 7.12 -8.36 13.80
C SER A 211 7.67 -9.67 13.22
N LYS A 212 7.55 -10.78 13.96
CA LYS A 212 7.96 -12.12 13.47
C LYS A 212 7.19 -12.53 12.21
N LYS A 213 5.87 -12.33 12.20
CA LYS A 213 5.01 -12.65 11.04
C LYS A 213 5.33 -11.76 9.84
N GLN A 214 5.49 -10.46 10.05
CA GLN A 214 5.85 -9.46 9.04
C GLN A 214 7.18 -9.80 8.38
N TYR A 215 8.20 -10.13 9.17
CA TYR A 215 9.50 -10.57 8.66
C TYR A 215 9.38 -11.80 7.73
N ASN A 216 8.58 -12.81 8.11
CA ASN A 216 8.39 -13.99 7.27
C ASN A 216 7.66 -13.68 5.95
N ILE A 217 6.67 -12.78 5.99
CA ILE A 217 5.99 -12.30 4.77
C ILE A 217 6.99 -11.54 3.89
N LEU A 218 7.81 -10.67 4.48
CA LEU A 218 8.80 -9.87 3.78
C LEU A 218 9.90 -10.74 3.14
N LEU A 219 10.36 -11.81 3.81
CA LEU A 219 11.26 -12.81 3.22
C LEU A 219 10.68 -13.45 1.95
N GLY A 220 9.38 -13.78 1.98
CA GLY A 220 8.67 -14.30 0.82
C GLY A 220 8.62 -13.30 -0.34
N ALA A 221 8.35 -12.03 -0.05
CA ALA A 221 8.37 -10.97 -1.05
C ALA A 221 9.77 -10.77 -1.66
N VAL A 222 10.82 -10.76 -0.84
CA VAL A 222 12.21 -10.64 -1.31
C VAL A 222 12.61 -11.78 -2.25
N LYS A 223 12.14 -13.01 -1.98
CA LYS A 223 12.34 -14.17 -2.87
C LYS A 223 11.70 -13.99 -4.25
N ALA A 224 10.60 -13.26 -4.32
CA ALA A 224 9.81 -13.09 -5.52
C ALA A 224 10.26 -11.87 -6.37
N LEU A 225 11.01 -10.94 -5.77
CA LEU A 225 11.42 -9.68 -6.39
C LEU A 225 12.51 -9.87 -7.44
N LYS A 226 12.34 -9.32 -8.64
CA LYS A 226 13.37 -9.29 -9.68
C LYS A 226 14.58 -8.44 -9.26
N VAL A 227 15.72 -8.68 -9.90
CA VAL A 227 16.86 -7.75 -9.83
C VAL A 227 16.40 -6.38 -10.34
N ASN A 228 16.84 -5.30 -9.70
CA ASN A 228 16.38 -3.92 -9.90
C ASN A 228 14.91 -3.65 -9.55
N GLY A 229 14.15 -4.65 -9.12
CA GLY A 229 12.77 -4.48 -8.69
C GLY A 229 12.64 -3.67 -7.40
N ILE A 230 11.46 -3.06 -7.21
CA ILE A 230 11.12 -2.26 -6.03
C ILE A 230 10.13 -3.02 -5.15
N LEU A 231 10.43 -3.09 -3.85
CA LEU A 231 9.55 -3.60 -2.83
C LEU A 231 9.23 -2.47 -1.86
N VAL A 232 7.94 -2.20 -1.66
CA VAL A 232 7.46 -1.31 -0.61
C VAL A 232 6.87 -2.15 0.51
N TYR A 233 7.49 -2.09 1.68
CA TYR A 233 6.94 -2.64 2.91
C TYR A 233 6.19 -1.53 3.64
N SER A 234 4.98 -1.80 4.12
CA SER A 234 4.21 -0.84 4.92
C SER A 234 3.45 -1.49 6.07
N THR A 235 3.21 -0.70 7.12
CA THR A 235 2.31 -1.04 8.23
C THR A 235 1.52 0.19 8.63
N CYS A 236 0.37 0.01 9.28
CA CYS A 236 -0.29 1.10 10.02
C CYS A 236 0.05 1.07 11.52
N SER A 237 1.26 0.61 11.86
CA SER A 237 1.77 0.53 13.23
C SER A 237 2.68 1.70 13.58
N ILE A 238 2.60 2.18 14.82
CA ILE A 238 3.56 3.16 15.36
C ILE A 238 4.81 2.51 15.98
N SER A 239 4.83 1.18 16.10
CA SER A 239 5.87 0.42 16.81
C SER A 239 7.13 0.23 15.98
N ASN A 240 8.30 0.61 16.52
CA ASN A 240 9.57 0.38 15.83
C ASN A 240 9.88 -1.12 15.61
N LEU A 241 9.34 -1.99 16.47
CA LEU A 241 9.49 -3.45 16.34
C LEU A 241 8.89 -3.98 15.04
N GLU A 242 7.80 -3.34 14.57
CA GLU A 242 7.07 -3.73 13.35
C GLU A 242 7.55 -2.95 12.12
N ASN A 243 8.35 -1.91 12.33
CA ASN A 243 8.79 -0.96 11.30
C ASN A 243 10.29 -1.16 11.00
N ASP A 244 11.16 -0.21 11.40
CA ASP A 244 12.59 -0.25 11.07
C ASP A 244 13.28 -1.51 11.58
N HIS A 245 12.85 -2.13 12.69
CA HIS A 245 13.44 -3.39 13.14
C HIS A 245 13.20 -4.55 12.17
N VAL A 246 12.03 -4.61 11.51
CA VAL A 246 11.75 -5.62 10.48
C VAL A 246 12.65 -5.38 9.27
N ILE A 247 12.83 -4.11 8.89
CA ILE A 247 13.70 -3.74 7.76
C ILE A 247 15.16 -4.03 8.07
N LYS A 248 15.67 -3.63 9.23
CA LYS A 248 17.02 -3.96 9.68
C LYS A 248 17.29 -5.45 9.59
N LYS A 249 16.37 -6.24 10.14
CA LYS A 249 16.48 -7.70 10.13
C LYS A 249 16.49 -8.28 8.72
N ILE A 250 15.68 -7.76 7.78
CA ILE A 250 15.71 -8.27 6.39
C ILE A 250 17.01 -7.90 5.67
N LEU A 251 17.56 -6.71 5.92
CA LEU A 251 18.82 -6.27 5.32
C LEU A 251 20.00 -7.13 5.80
N GLU A 252 20.01 -7.53 7.08
CA GLU A 252 21.08 -8.34 7.68
C GLU A 252 21.01 -9.82 7.28
N ASN A 253 19.80 -10.36 7.05
CA ASN A 253 19.60 -11.82 6.94
C ASN A 253 19.15 -12.30 5.54
N SER A 254 18.96 -11.39 4.57
CA SER A 254 18.55 -11.79 3.22
C SER A 254 19.71 -12.41 2.43
N TRP A 255 19.41 -13.43 1.63
CA TRP A 255 20.37 -14.02 0.66
C TRP A 255 20.51 -13.20 -0.63
N VAL A 256 19.72 -12.13 -0.80
CA VAL A 256 19.90 -11.17 -1.89
C VAL A 256 20.28 -9.81 -1.31
N LYS A 257 21.06 -9.05 -2.07
CA LYS A 257 21.45 -7.71 -1.65
C LYS A 257 20.29 -6.73 -1.88
N LEU A 258 19.90 -6.04 -0.81
CA LEU A 258 18.84 -5.04 -0.81
C LEU A 258 19.45 -3.68 -0.45
N LYS A 259 18.91 -2.62 -1.06
CA LYS A 259 19.25 -1.23 -0.76
C LYS A 259 17.99 -0.47 -0.38
N VAL A 260 18.03 0.24 0.74
CA VAL A 260 16.97 1.19 1.11
C VAL A 260 17.05 2.43 0.23
N ILE A 261 15.92 2.87 -0.31
CA ILE A 261 15.79 4.12 -1.04
C ILE A 261 15.11 5.15 -0.13
N LYS A 262 15.87 6.16 0.29
CA LYS A 262 15.41 7.23 1.19
C LYS A 262 14.93 8.49 0.47
N ARG A 263 14.87 8.52 -0.86
CA ARG A 263 14.42 9.72 -1.58
C ARG A 263 12.90 9.85 -1.53
N LYS A 264 12.37 11.04 -1.21
CA LYS A 264 10.95 11.36 -1.44
C LYS A 264 10.69 11.41 -2.95
N TYR A 265 9.77 10.58 -3.44
CA TYR A 265 9.31 10.63 -4.83
C TYR A 265 7.98 11.36 -4.90
N GLY A 266 8.03 12.68 -4.75
CA GLY A 266 6.88 13.56 -4.98
C GLY A 266 5.73 13.38 -3.98
N TRP A 267 6.01 13.13 -2.70
CA TRP A 267 5.04 13.31 -1.62
C TRP A 267 5.59 14.28 -0.58
N GLU A 268 4.70 14.99 0.12
CA GLU A 268 5.11 16.11 0.97
C GLU A 268 5.14 15.74 2.46
N ILE A 269 4.24 14.86 2.92
CA ILE A 269 4.08 14.50 4.34
C ILE A 269 4.92 13.29 4.76
N GLY A 270 5.12 13.14 6.07
CA GLY A 270 5.88 12.05 6.67
C GLY A 270 7.30 12.42 7.08
N GLU A 271 7.74 11.82 8.18
CA GLU A 271 9.05 11.97 8.80
C GLU A 271 9.96 10.81 8.38
N GLU A 272 11.24 11.10 8.13
CA GLU A 272 12.21 10.07 7.83
C GLU A 272 12.53 9.24 9.08
N THR A 273 12.77 7.94 8.89
CA THR A 273 13.20 7.01 9.94
C THR A 273 14.54 6.38 9.58
N GLU A 274 15.00 5.37 10.34
CA GLU A 274 16.28 4.72 10.06
C GLU A 274 16.28 4.08 8.66
N PHE A 275 15.20 3.40 8.27
CA PHE A 275 15.10 2.69 7.00
C PHE A 275 13.85 3.05 6.17
N GLY A 276 13.11 4.10 6.50
CA GLY A 276 11.90 4.45 5.77
C GLY A 276 11.33 5.80 6.13
N TRP A 277 10.00 5.85 6.10
CA TRP A 277 9.19 7.03 6.39
C TRP A 277 8.04 6.64 7.31
N ILE A 278 7.65 7.54 8.21
CA ILE A 278 6.47 7.39 9.04
C ILE A 278 5.58 8.63 8.94
N ILE A 279 4.31 8.40 8.61
CA ILE A 279 3.26 9.42 8.59
C ILE A 279 2.48 9.24 9.90
N LEU A 280 2.62 10.22 10.79
CA LEU A 280 1.95 10.21 12.09
C LEU A 280 0.92 11.35 12.18
N PRO A 281 -0.24 11.11 12.81
CA PRO A 281 -1.37 12.02 12.75
C PRO A 281 -1.18 13.33 13.51
N ASP A 282 -0.26 13.38 14.48
CA ASP A 282 0.10 14.60 15.22
C ASP A 282 0.83 15.63 14.37
N LYS A 283 1.62 15.18 13.37
CA LYS A 283 2.41 16.06 12.49
C LYS A 283 1.93 16.12 11.06
N CYS A 284 0.99 15.25 10.67
CA CYS A 284 0.52 15.11 9.29
C CYS A 284 -1.00 15.27 9.22
N ASP A 285 -1.57 16.31 9.84
CA ASP A 285 -3.00 16.65 9.75
C ASP A 285 -3.93 15.44 9.94
N GLY A 286 -3.69 14.63 10.98
CA GLY A 286 -4.52 13.47 11.30
C GLY A 286 -4.32 12.22 10.41
N TRP A 287 -3.49 12.28 9.37
CA TRP A 287 -3.19 11.14 8.49
C TRP A 287 -2.38 10.06 9.19
N GLY A 288 -2.60 8.80 8.78
CA GLY A 288 -1.91 7.66 9.38
C GLY A 288 -2.53 7.20 10.72
N PRO A 289 -1.77 6.46 11.54
CA PRO A 289 -0.35 6.14 11.37
C PRO A 289 -0.08 5.25 10.15
N MET A 290 1.02 5.49 9.46
CA MET A 290 1.49 4.67 8.34
C MET A 290 3.01 4.73 8.25
N TYR A 291 3.67 3.60 8.42
CA TYR A 291 5.08 3.42 8.10
C TYR A 291 5.24 2.81 6.71
N PHE A 292 6.27 3.21 5.97
CA PHE A 292 6.72 2.47 4.80
C PHE A 292 8.21 2.60 4.53
N SER A 293 8.79 1.55 3.95
CA SER A 293 10.17 1.48 3.50
C SER A 293 10.23 1.02 2.05
N ILE A 294 11.10 1.63 1.26
CA ILE A 294 11.32 1.32 -0.15
C ILE A 294 12.65 0.57 -0.26
N LEU A 295 12.57 -0.70 -0.65
CA LEU A 295 13.72 -1.58 -0.86
C LEU A 295 13.89 -1.82 -2.35
N LYS A 296 15.12 -1.69 -2.85
CA LYS A 296 15.50 -2.12 -4.19
C LYS A 296 16.41 -3.33 -4.10
N ARG A 297 16.10 -4.41 -4.82
CA ARG A 297 17.05 -5.49 -5.02
C ARG A 297 18.13 -5.04 -6.00
N ILE A 298 19.37 -5.14 -5.60
CA ILE A 298 20.51 -4.83 -6.46
C ILE A 298 21.17 -6.11 -6.95
N GLU A 299 21.73 -6.03 -8.15
CA GLU A 299 22.57 -7.08 -8.69
C GLU A 299 23.83 -7.18 -7.82
N VAL A 300 24.30 -8.40 -7.62
CA VAL A 300 25.62 -8.63 -7.07
C VAL A 300 26.45 -9.03 -8.28
N GLU A 301 27.39 -8.18 -8.70
CA GLU A 301 28.39 -8.60 -9.69
C GLU A 301 29.05 -9.87 -9.16
N ASN A 302 28.92 -10.96 -9.93
CA ASN A 302 29.49 -12.30 -9.73
C ASN A 302 30.15 -12.54 -8.37
N PHE A 303 29.41 -13.12 -7.41
CA PHE A 303 30.08 -14.07 -6.53
C PHE A 303 30.44 -15.26 -7.40
N GLU A 304 31.71 -15.36 -7.75
CA GLU A 304 32.32 -16.59 -8.23
C GLU A 304 31.75 -17.76 -7.43
N LYS A 305 31.40 -18.81 -8.17
CA LYS A 305 31.18 -20.18 -7.68
C LYS A 305 32.13 -20.48 -6.51
N LYS A 306 31.68 -20.31 -5.27
CA LYS A 306 32.33 -20.91 -4.11
C LYS A 306 31.38 -21.92 -3.50
N GLU A 307 31.76 -23.16 -3.76
CA GLU A 307 31.46 -24.37 -2.99
C GLU A 307 30.06 -24.98 -3.17
N ILE A 308 29.85 -25.51 -4.38
CA ILE A 308 29.26 -26.84 -4.54
C ILE A 308 30.40 -27.76 -5.00
N ILE A 309 31.38 -28.01 -4.12
CA ILE A 309 32.28 -29.17 -4.18
C ILE A 309 32.49 -29.60 -2.72
N SER A 310 32.27 -30.89 -2.47
CA SER A 310 32.58 -31.68 -1.26
C SER A 310 31.87 -31.32 0.06
N LEU A 311 30.75 -31.98 0.37
CA LEU A 311 30.63 -33.31 1.03
C LEU A 311 29.14 -33.69 1.15
#